data_AF-A0A0V0ZZV3-F1
#
_entry.id   AF-A0A0V0ZZV3-F1
#
_cell.length_a   1.000
_cell.length_b   1.000
_cell.length_c   1.000
_cell.angle_alpha   90.00
_cell.angle_beta   90.00
_cell.angle_gamma   90.00
#
_symmetry.space_group_name_H-M   'P 1'
#
loop_
_entity.id
_entity.type
_entity.pdbx_description
1 polymer ?
#
loop_
_entity_poly.entity_id
_entity_poly.type
_entity_poly.pdbx_seq_one_letter_code
_entity_poly.pdbx_strand_id
1 'polypeptide(L)'
;MVNRESVSKIVWFGWFYTGRSGEQRQIGLANTIVEQLAQPFLNPNINSFMDRYFTSFSTVEYFLEHGLRAVGTVSAHRRDVAARLRKTARH
;
A
#
# COMPACT_ATOMS: atom_id res chain seq x y z
N MET A 1 -9.49 17.55 10.79
CA MET A 1 -10.85 17.09 10.48
C MET A 1 -10.69 15.82 9.62
N VAL A 2 -10.77 14.63 10.22
CA VAL A 2 -10.60 13.37 9.48
C VAL A 2 -12.00 12.86 9.13
N ASN A 3 -12.30 12.81 7.83
CA ASN A 3 -13.57 12.34 7.32
C ASN A 3 -13.78 10.88 7.75
N ARG A 4 -14.84 10.60 8.53
CA ARG A 4 -15.18 9.29 9.10
C ARG A 4 -15.95 8.41 8.09
N GLU A 5 -15.58 8.46 6.82
CA GLU A 5 -16.37 7.86 5.73
C GLU A 5 -15.99 6.44 5.31
N SER A 6 -15.40 5.64 6.22
CA SER A 6 -15.53 4.18 6.09
C SER A 6 -16.78 3.76 6.88
N VAL A 7 -17.95 4.14 6.35
CA VAL A 7 -19.23 4.14 7.08
C VAL A 7 -19.81 2.73 7.28
N SER A 8 -19.21 1.72 6.65
CA SER A 8 -19.59 0.30 6.80
C SER A 8 -18.36 -0.57 7.01
N LYS A 9 -18.31 -1.30 8.14
CA LYS A 9 -17.24 -2.27 8.42
C LYS A 9 -17.58 -3.61 7.76
N ILE A 10 -17.31 -3.72 6.47
CA ILE A 10 -17.44 -4.96 5.70
C ILE A 10 -16.04 -5.50 5.43
N VAL A 11 -15.81 -6.77 5.75
CA VAL A 11 -14.60 -7.50 5.38
C VAL A 11 -14.82 -8.11 4.00
N TRP A 12 -14.09 -7.62 3.00
CA TRP A 12 -14.19 -8.13 1.63
C TRP A 12 -13.30 -9.36 1.41
N PHE A 13 -12.02 -9.24 1.77
CA PHE A 13 -11.02 -10.29 1.57
C PHE A 13 -10.00 -10.26 2.71
N GLY A 14 -9.35 -11.39 2.98
CA GLY A 14 -8.29 -11.50 3.98
C GLY A 14 -7.52 -12.79 3.83
N TRP A 15 -6.21 -12.72 4.02
CA TRP A 15 -5.30 -13.87 3.95
C TRP A 15 -4.68 -14.12 5.32
N PHE A 16 -4.46 -15.40 5.62
CA PHE A 16 -3.84 -15.80 6.88
C PHE A 16 -2.32 -15.81 6.74
N TYR A 17 -1.63 -15.09 7.62
CA TYR A 17 -0.18 -15.15 7.69
C TYR A 17 0.25 -16.35 8.53
N THR A 18 0.73 -17.41 7.87
CA THR A 18 1.19 -18.66 8.51
C THR A 18 2.67 -18.63 8.92
N GLY A 19 3.34 -17.49 8.80
CA GLY A 19 4.76 -17.36 9.09
C GLY A 19 5.65 -17.69 7.89
N ARG A 20 6.72 -18.44 8.13
CA ARG A 20 7.71 -18.78 7.09
C ARG A 20 7.34 -20.10 6.45
N SER A 21 7.12 -20.09 5.13
CA SER A 21 6.94 -21.30 4.32
C SER A 21 8.18 -21.46 3.43
N GLY A 22 8.97 -22.51 3.67
CA GLY A 22 10.22 -22.82 2.94
C GLY A 22 11.47 -22.05 3.40
N GLU A 23 12.61 -22.35 2.78
CA GLU A 23 13.91 -21.73 3.11
C GLU A 23 14.05 -20.31 2.53
N GLN A 24 13.44 -20.07 1.36
CA GLN A 24 13.56 -18.82 0.62
C GLN A 24 12.77 -17.69 1.30
N ARG A 25 13.45 -16.60 1.62
CA ARG A 25 12.79 -15.37 2.11
C ARG A 25 11.96 -14.77 0.98
N GLN A 26 10.63 -14.67 1.16
CA GLN A 26 9.81 -13.84 0.28
C GLN A 26 10.17 -12.37 0.50
N ILE A 27 10.74 -11.76 -0.54
CA ILE A 27 11.03 -10.33 -0.60
C ILE A 27 9.79 -9.64 -1.18
N GLY A 28 9.34 -8.54 -0.56
CA GLY A 28 8.21 -7.77 -1.09
C GLY A 28 6.83 -8.29 -0.70
N LEU A 29 6.71 -9.18 0.31
CA LEU A 29 5.44 -9.75 0.77
C LEU A 29 4.33 -8.71 0.95
N ALA A 30 4.65 -7.56 1.55
CA ALA A 30 3.68 -6.49 1.77
C ALA A 30 3.11 -5.94 0.46
N ASN A 31 3.95 -5.74 -0.58
CA ASN A 31 3.50 -5.25 -1.87
C ASN A 31 2.61 -6.31 -2.55
N THR A 32 3.06 -7.56 -2.58
CA THR A 32 2.33 -8.67 -3.22
C THR A 32 0.94 -8.86 -2.62
N ILE A 33 0.83 -8.90 -1.29
CA ILE A 33 -0.46 -9.05 -0.61
C ILE A 33 -1.38 -7.87 -0.92
N VAL A 34 -0.85 -6.65 -0.90
CA VAL A 34 -1.65 -5.44 -1.13
C VAL A 34 -2.16 -5.38 -2.57
N GLU A 35 -1.32 -5.73 -3.54
CA GLU A 35 -1.72 -5.84 -4.95
C GLU A 35 -2.82 -6.88 -5.15
N GLN A 36 -2.70 -8.05 -4.50
CA GLN A 36 -3.69 -9.13 -4.59
C GLN A 36 -5.01 -8.76 -3.92
N LEU A 37 -4.97 -8.12 -2.74
CA LEU A 37 -6.18 -7.63 -2.06
C LEU A 37 -6.86 -6.50 -2.82
N ALA A 38 -6.10 -5.69 -3.57
CA ALA A 38 -6.61 -4.58 -4.35
C ALA A 38 -7.09 -4.97 -5.75
N GLN A 39 -6.76 -6.17 -6.24
CA GLN A 39 -7.12 -6.63 -7.59
C GLN A 39 -8.61 -6.43 -7.94
N PRO A 40 -9.60 -6.73 -7.05
CA PRO A 40 -11.02 -6.53 -7.34
C PRO A 40 -11.42 -5.04 -7.42
N PHE A 41 -10.54 -4.17 -6.94
CA PHE A 41 -10.74 -2.74 -6.78
C PHE A 41 -9.74 -1.94 -7.62
N LEU A 42 -9.24 -2.49 -8.74
CA LEU A 42 -8.48 -1.73 -9.73
C LEU A 42 -9.45 -1.06 -10.71
N ASN A 43 -9.21 0.21 -11.01
CA ASN A 43 -10.06 1.10 -11.80
C ASN A 43 -11.44 1.58 -11.22
N PRO A 44 -11.78 1.44 -9.92
CA PRO A 44 -12.90 2.13 -9.31
C PRO A 44 -12.47 3.51 -8.79
N ASN A 45 -13.42 4.45 -8.77
CA ASN A 45 -13.20 5.78 -8.20
C ASN A 45 -13.21 5.78 -6.66
N ILE A 46 -12.52 4.83 -6.03
CA ILE A 46 -12.39 4.71 -4.57
C ILE A 46 -10.97 5.05 -4.11
N ASN A 47 -10.83 5.34 -2.82
CA ASN A 47 -9.55 5.59 -2.19
C ASN A 47 -9.20 4.41 -1.26
N SER A 48 -7.96 3.92 -1.40
CA SER A 48 -7.35 2.95 -0.49
C SER A 48 -6.61 3.68 0.62
N PHE A 49 -6.93 3.35 1.87
CA PHE A 49 -6.21 3.83 3.05
C PHE A 49 -5.38 2.70 3.65
N MET A 50 -4.07 2.88 3.69
CA MET A 50 -3.12 1.83 4.07
C MET A 50 -2.28 2.20 5.30
N ASP A 51 -2.00 1.20 6.13
CA ASP A 51 -1.05 1.35 7.23
C ASP A 51 0.40 1.47 6.72
N ARG A 52 1.27 1.99 7.58
CA ARG A 52 2.71 2.15 7.36
C ARG A 52 3.42 0.91 6.88
N TYR A 53 3.02 -0.26 7.37
CA TYR A 53 3.67 -1.52 6.98
C TYR A 53 3.48 -1.84 5.49
N PHE A 54 2.29 -1.52 4.96
CA PHE A 54 1.87 -1.83 3.60
C PHE A 54 2.15 -0.69 2.61
N THR A 55 2.35 0.52 3.10
CA THR A 55 2.54 1.69 2.26
C THR A 55 3.99 1.80 1.77
N SER A 56 4.18 1.74 0.45
CA SER A 56 5.46 2.01 -0.23
C SER A 56 5.24 2.85 -1.48
N PHE A 57 6.28 3.56 -1.97
CA PHE A 57 6.13 4.31 -3.23
C PHE A 57 5.75 3.40 -4.39
N SER A 58 6.37 2.23 -4.51
CA SER A 58 6.04 1.26 -5.57
C SER A 58 4.58 0.83 -5.52
N THR A 59 4.02 0.62 -4.32
CA THR A 59 2.60 0.26 -4.16
C THR A 59 1.68 1.40 -4.56
N VAL A 60 2.01 2.64 -4.17
CA VAL A 60 1.22 3.83 -4.51
C VAL A 60 1.27 4.12 -6.01
N GLU A 61 2.44 3.97 -6.63
CA GLU A 61 2.63 4.11 -8.09
C GLU A 61 1.84 3.05 -8.84
N TYR A 62 1.94 1.78 -8.42
CA TYR A 62 1.15 0.69 -9.00
C TYR A 62 -0.35 0.97 -8.93
N PHE A 63 -0.87 1.41 -7.79
CA PHE A 63 -2.29 1.76 -7.66
C PHE A 63 -2.69 2.93 -8.55
N LEU A 64 -1.87 3.98 -8.63
CA LEU A 64 -2.14 5.12 -9.48
C LEU A 64 -2.21 4.72 -10.96
N GLU A 65 -1.30 3.88 -11.43
CA GLU A 65 -1.29 3.33 -12.80
C GLU A 65 -2.55 2.50 -13.09
N HIS A 66 -3.13 1.87 -12.07
CA HIS A 66 -4.31 1.03 -12.19
C HIS A 66 -5.60 1.72 -11.73
N GLY A 67 -5.62 3.07 -11.69
CA GLY A 67 -6.82 3.86 -11.42
C GLY A 67 -7.33 3.84 -9.98
N LEU A 68 -6.53 3.34 -9.03
CA LEU A 68 -6.83 3.32 -7.60
C LEU A 68 -6.03 4.41 -6.89
N ARG A 69 -6.72 5.30 -6.18
CA ARG A 69 -6.05 6.33 -5.36
C ARG A 69 -5.66 5.75 -4.02
N ALA A 70 -4.47 6.09 -3.54
CA ALA A 70 -3.90 5.48 -2.34
C ALA A 70 -3.36 6.55 -1.39
N VAL A 71 -3.69 6.42 -0.10
CA VAL A 71 -3.18 7.27 0.98
C VAL A 71 -2.68 6.37 2.10
N GLY A 72 -1.47 6.62 2.57
CA GLY A 72 -0.90 5.89 3.68
C GLY A 72 0.20 6.67 4.36
N THR A 73 0.69 6.13 5.47
CA THR A 73 1.84 6.70 6.18
C THR A 73 3.11 5.97 5.77
N VAL A 74 4.26 6.66 5.75
CA VAL A 74 5.55 6.03 5.43
C VAL A 74 6.56 6.26 6.56
N SER A 75 7.49 5.31 6.73
CA SER A 75 8.59 5.48 7.67
C SER A 75 9.58 6.53 7.18
N ALA A 76 9.99 7.48 8.03
CA ALA A 76 11.09 8.38 7.71
C ALA A 76 12.44 7.64 7.53
N HIS A 77 12.59 6.45 8.13
CA HIS A 77 13.82 5.64 8.02
C HIS A 77 13.90 4.83 6.72
N ARG A 78 12.87 4.89 5.87
CA ARG A 78 12.89 4.19 4.58
C ARG A 78 13.82 4.92 3.60
N ARG A 79 14.78 4.19 3.02
CA ARG A 79 15.82 4.75 2.14
C ARG A 79 15.23 5.50 0.93
N ASP A 80 14.16 4.95 0.37
CA ASP A 80 13.38 5.51 -0.72
C ASP A 80 12.70 6.84 -0.36
N VAL A 81 12.23 7.00 0.89
CA VAL A 81 11.62 8.27 1.37
C VAL A 81 12.62 9.41 1.36
N ALA A 82 13.80 9.21 1.96
CA ALA A 82 14.84 10.23 1.94
C ALA A 82 15.29 10.59 0.51
N ALA A 83 15.44 9.58 -0.36
CA ALA A 83 15.81 9.79 -1.76
C ALA A 83 14.74 10.59 -2.54
N ARG A 84 13.46 10.25 -2.34
CA ARG A 84 12.33 10.91 -3.01
C ARG A 84 12.20 12.37 -2.58
N LEU A 85 12.27 12.65 -1.28
CA LEU A 85 12.23 14.01 -0.74
C LEU A 85 13.37 14.88 -1.27
N ARG A 86 14.59 14.33 -1.36
CA ARG A 86 15.75 15.03 -1.96
C ARG A 86 15.59 15.31 -3.46
N LYS A 87 14.82 14.51 -4.18
CA LYS A 87 14.54 14.74 -5.60
C LYS A 87 13.50 15.84 -5.74
N THR A 88 12.44 15.82 -4.92
CA THR A 88 11.40 16.85 -4.92
C THR A 88 11.93 18.21 -4.48
N ALA A 89 12.83 18.27 -3.50
CA ALA A 89 13.42 19.53 -3.01
C ALA A 89 14.41 20.19 -3.98
N ARG A 90 14.75 19.55 -5.11
CA ARG A 90 15.62 20.09 -6.15
C ARG A 90 14.86 20.72 -7.32
N HIS A 91 13.53 20.66 -7.29
CA HIS A 91 12.62 21.36 -8.19
C HIS A 91 11.96 22.52 -7.43
#